data_AF-A0A4R3N2N8-F1
#
_entry.id   AF-A0A4R3N2N8-F1
#
_cell.length_a   1.000
_cell.length_b   1.000
_cell.length_c   1.000
_cell.angle_alpha   90.00
_cell.angle_beta   90.00
_cell.angle_gamma   90.00
#
_symmetry.space_group_name_H-M   'P 1'
#
loop_
_entity.id
_entity.type
_entity.pdbx_description
1 polymer ?
#
loop_
_entity_poly.entity_id
_entity_poly.type
_entity_poly.pdbx_seq_one_letter_code
_entity_poly.pdbx_strand_id
1 'polypeptide(L)'
;MNITELRNQLSVRGKNGIPFLISGSFIWMMITVILLQPLDMFDKNIVTLFLTGLTFPVAVLISKLMKSDWRMNDPLGMLGFYLNMAQFLYFPFLIWALYKSPEHMIWFFAIITGAHLFPFGWFYKARAYDMMAPIMVGVITVTGWNIHEKNLWILSTMMAVLILVLVAFLYRDYLKKVPKSV
;
A
#
# COMPACT_ATOMS: atom_id res chain seq x y z
N MET A 1 -1.00 19.06 23.48
CA MET A 1 -0.56 17.76 22.95
C MET A 1 0.57 18.00 21.98
N ASN A 2 1.74 17.38 22.18
CA ASN A 2 2.86 17.54 21.25
C ASN A 2 2.70 16.64 20.01
N ILE A 3 3.49 16.89 18.97
CA ILE A 3 3.41 16.14 17.69
C ILE A 3 3.65 14.63 17.88
N THR A 4 4.47 14.23 18.85
CA THR A 4 4.80 12.84 19.11
C THR A 4 3.62 12.10 19.75
N GLU A 5 2.91 12.74 20.67
CA GLU A 5 1.69 12.24 21.29
C GLU A 5 0.58 12.09 20.26
N LEU A 6 0.36 13.11 19.42
CA LEU A 6 -0.59 13.07 18.30
C LEU A 6 -0.34 11.85 17.39
N ARG A 7 0.90 11.64 16.96
CA ARG A 7 1.30 10.50 16.10
C ARG A 7 1.10 9.15 16.79
N ASN A 8 1.40 9.05 18.09
CA ASN A 8 1.17 7.83 18.87
C ASN A 8 -0.33 7.51 19.02
N GLN A 9 -1.17 8.51 19.31
CA GLN A 9 -2.62 8.32 19.39
C GLN A 9 -3.21 7.91 18.06
N LEU A 10 -2.79 8.57 16.97
CA LEU A 10 -3.13 8.22 15.60
C LEU A 10 -2.76 6.77 15.26
N SER A 11 -1.56 6.35 15.63
CA SER A 11 -1.06 4.97 15.48
C SER A 11 -1.93 3.94 16.20
N VAL A 12 -2.32 4.21 17.46
CA VAL A 12 -3.17 3.29 18.24
C VAL A 12 -4.60 3.24 17.69
N ARG A 13 -5.24 4.39 17.49
CA ARG A 13 -6.63 4.49 17.03
C ARG A 13 -6.82 3.96 15.61
N GLY A 14 -5.94 4.34 14.70
CA GLY A 14 -5.94 3.88 13.30
C GLY A 14 -5.27 2.52 13.09
N LYS A 15 -4.79 1.87 14.17
CA LYS A 15 -4.04 0.60 14.11
C LYS A 15 -2.94 0.61 13.06
N ASN A 16 -2.12 1.66 13.05
CA ASN A 16 -1.04 1.87 12.08
C ASN A 16 -1.47 1.86 10.60
N GLY A 17 -2.76 2.07 10.29
CA GLY A 17 -3.28 1.97 8.93
C GLY A 17 -3.40 0.53 8.40
N ILE A 18 -3.32 -0.49 9.27
CA ILE A 18 -3.42 -1.91 8.89
C ILE A 18 -4.66 -2.22 8.01
N PRO A 19 -5.87 -1.67 8.26
CA PRO A 19 -7.02 -1.94 7.40
C PRO A 19 -6.79 -1.58 5.92
N PHE A 20 -6.12 -0.46 5.67
CA PHE A 20 -5.76 -0.02 4.31
C PHE A 20 -4.73 -0.94 3.67
N LEU A 21 -3.75 -1.42 4.45
CA LEU A 21 -2.76 -2.38 3.97
C LEU A 21 -3.36 -3.76 3.66
N ILE A 22 -4.24 -4.28 4.51
CA ILE A 22 -4.95 -5.54 4.25
C ILE A 22 -5.80 -5.39 2.98
N SER A 23 -6.49 -4.25 2.83
CA SER A 23 -7.21 -3.93 1.60
C SER A 23 -6.27 -3.92 0.40
N GLY A 24 -5.13 -3.23 0.49
CA GLY A 24 -4.14 -3.17 -0.59
C GLY A 24 -3.64 -4.55 -0.98
N SER A 25 -3.27 -5.39 0.00
CA SER A 25 -2.86 -6.77 -0.26
C SER A 25 -3.96 -7.57 -0.97
N PHE A 26 -5.21 -7.42 -0.56
CA PHE A 26 -6.36 -8.02 -1.25
C PHE A 26 -6.49 -7.56 -2.70
N ILE A 27 -6.36 -6.25 -2.97
CA ILE A 27 -6.34 -5.73 -4.35
C ILE A 27 -5.17 -6.31 -5.16
N TRP A 28 -3.96 -6.38 -4.60
CA TRP A 28 -2.79 -6.95 -5.27
C TRP A 28 -2.93 -8.45 -5.59
N MET A 29 -3.65 -9.21 -4.76
CA MET A 29 -4.03 -10.58 -5.07
C MET A 29 -5.01 -10.65 -6.26
N MET A 30 -6.01 -9.76 -6.32
CA MET A 30 -6.90 -9.69 -7.48
C MET A 30 -6.14 -9.31 -8.76
N ILE A 31 -5.21 -8.35 -8.68
CA ILE A 31 -4.33 -7.98 -9.80
C ILE A 31 -3.52 -9.20 -10.28
N THR A 32 -3.02 -10.01 -9.37
CA THR A 32 -2.34 -11.27 -9.71
C THR A 32 -3.23 -12.20 -10.52
N VAL A 33 -4.50 -12.38 -10.11
CA VAL A 33 -5.48 -13.18 -10.85
C VAL A 33 -5.70 -12.62 -12.26
N ILE A 34 -5.77 -11.30 -12.42
CA ILE A 34 -5.92 -10.63 -13.73
C ILE A 34 -4.71 -10.86 -14.63
N LEU A 35 -3.49 -10.73 -14.10
CA LEU A 35 -2.26 -10.92 -14.88
C LEU A 35 -2.10 -12.36 -15.40
N LEU A 36 -2.70 -13.34 -14.71
CA LEU A 36 -2.76 -14.74 -15.12
C LEU A 36 -3.80 -15.03 -16.22
N GLN A 37 -4.73 -14.10 -16.49
CA GLN A 37 -5.76 -14.33 -17.51
C GLN A 37 -5.17 -14.23 -18.93
N PRO A 38 -5.77 -14.89 -19.94
CA PRO A 38 -5.37 -14.79 -21.34
C PRO A 38 -5.91 -13.49 -22.00
N LEU A 39 -5.66 -12.34 -21.37
CA LEU A 39 -5.99 -11.01 -21.87
C LEU A 39 -4.74 -10.32 -22.40
N ASP A 40 -4.90 -9.34 -23.30
CA ASP A 40 -3.80 -8.48 -23.70
C ASP A 40 -3.33 -7.60 -22.52
N MET A 41 -2.11 -7.06 -22.65
CA MET A 41 -1.49 -6.35 -21.54
C MET A 41 -2.11 -4.97 -21.28
N PHE A 42 -2.71 -4.36 -22.30
CA PHE A 42 -3.39 -3.09 -22.14
C PHE A 42 -4.65 -3.27 -21.29
N ASP A 43 -5.48 -4.25 -21.61
CA ASP A 43 -6.71 -4.58 -20.88
C ASP A 43 -6.41 -5.00 -19.43
N LYS A 44 -5.39 -5.84 -19.22
CA LYS A 44 -4.92 -6.22 -17.87
C LYS A 44 -4.58 -5.00 -17.02
N ASN A 45 -3.90 -4.02 -17.62
CA ASN A 45 -3.48 -2.81 -16.95
C ASN A 45 -4.66 -1.86 -16.65
N ILE A 46 -5.61 -1.72 -17.58
CA ILE A 46 -6.84 -0.96 -17.35
C ILE A 46 -7.62 -1.56 -16.18
N VAL A 47 -7.85 -2.88 -16.20
CA VAL A 47 -8.55 -3.56 -15.09
C VAL A 47 -7.78 -3.41 -13.77
N THR A 48 -6.45 -3.52 -13.81
CA THR A 48 -5.58 -3.28 -12.65
C THR A 48 -5.82 -1.90 -12.05
N LEU A 49 -5.85 -0.83 -12.86
CA LEU A 49 -6.13 0.52 -12.37
C LEU A 49 -7.55 0.63 -11.79
N PHE A 50 -8.57 0.05 -12.42
CA PHE A 50 -9.92 0.04 -11.86
C PHE A 50 -10.01 -0.66 -10.50
N LEU A 51 -9.33 -1.81 -10.33
CA LEU A 51 -9.31 -2.55 -9.06
C LEU A 51 -8.74 -1.70 -7.91
N THR A 52 -7.81 -0.79 -8.19
CA THR A 52 -7.24 0.09 -7.15
C THR A 52 -8.27 1.04 -6.54
N GLY A 53 -9.30 1.42 -7.31
CA GLY A 53 -10.43 2.21 -6.81
C GLY A 53 -11.22 1.50 -5.70
N LEU A 54 -11.15 0.17 -5.64
CA LEU A 54 -11.79 -0.64 -4.59
C LEU A 54 -11.01 -0.64 -3.26
N THR A 55 -9.77 -0.14 -3.24
CA THR A 55 -8.95 -0.12 -2.02
C THR A 55 -9.63 0.66 -0.90
N PHE A 56 -10.19 1.83 -1.20
CA PHE A 56 -10.84 2.64 -0.17
C PHE A 56 -12.11 1.99 0.42
N PRO A 57 -13.10 1.54 -0.38
CA PRO A 57 -14.30 0.92 0.18
C PRO A 57 -14.00 -0.36 0.96
N VAL A 58 -13.04 -1.18 0.49
CA VAL A 58 -12.62 -2.40 1.20
C VAL A 58 -11.88 -2.04 2.51
N ALA A 59 -11.02 -1.03 2.51
CA ALA A 59 -10.37 -0.55 3.72
C ALA A 59 -11.36 -0.02 4.77
N VAL A 60 -12.43 0.67 4.35
CA VAL A 60 -13.50 1.12 5.27
C VAL A 60 -14.22 -0.08 5.89
N LEU A 61 -14.52 -1.11 5.10
CA LEU A 61 -15.12 -2.35 5.60
C LEU A 61 -14.21 -3.03 6.64
N ILE A 62 -12.94 -3.23 6.31
CA ILE A 62 -11.95 -3.84 7.22
C ILE A 62 -11.77 -2.97 8.48
N SER A 63 -11.81 -1.64 8.36
CA SER A 63 -11.69 -0.74 9.50
C SER A 63 -12.83 -0.93 10.50
N LYS A 64 -14.06 -1.13 10.01
CA LYS A 64 -15.22 -1.45 10.86
C LYS A 64 -15.03 -2.80 11.56
N LEU A 65 -14.61 -3.84 10.83
CA LEU A 65 -14.36 -5.17 11.40
C LEU A 65 -13.26 -5.12 12.47
N MET A 66 -12.21 -4.35 12.23
CA MET A 66 -11.08 -4.20 13.14
C MET A 66 -11.34 -3.17 14.25
N LYS A 67 -12.46 -2.45 14.27
CA LYS A 67 -12.71 -1.34 15.21
C LYS A 67 -11.56 -0.32 15.22
N SER A 68 -11.11 0.10 14.04
CA SER A 68 -10.08 1.13 13.88
C SER A 68 -10.67 2.40 13.30
N ASP A 69 -10.19 3.53 13.79
CA ASP A 69 -10.59 4.84 13.27
C ASP A 69 -9.89 5.11 11.94
N TRP A 70 -10.69 5.24 10.89
CA TRP A 70 -10.21 5.61 9.55
C TRP A 70 -10.45 7.10 9.22
N ARG A 71 -11.28 7.79 10.02
CA ARG A 71 -11.50 9.25 9.97
C ARG A 71 -10.97 9.86 11.25
N MET A 72 -10.03 10.78 11.10
CA MET A 72 -9.43 11.51 12.23
C MET A 72 -9.78 12.99 12.12
N ASN A 73 -10.43 13.54 13.15
CA ASN A 73 -10.79 14.95 13.24
C ASN A 73 -9.68 15.75 13.96
N ASP A 74 -8.43 15.47 13.64
CA ASP A 74 -7.25 16.16 14.18
C ASP A 74 -6.38 16.68 13.03
N PRO A 75 -5.41 17.58 13.30
CA PRO A 75 -4.55 18.15 12.25
C PRO A 75 -3.77 17.11 11.43
N LEU A 76 -3.52 15.91 11.96
CA LEU A 76 -2.85 14.84 11.23
C LEU A 76 -3.81 14.07 10.31
N GLY A 77 -5.11 14.08 10.56
CA GLY A 77 -6.12 13.49 9.67
C GLY A 77 -6.04 14.04 8.25
N MET A 78 -5.97 15.38 8.11
CA MET A 78 -5.80 16.03 6.80
C MET A 78 -4.45 15.69 6.16
N LEU A 79 -3.37 15.61 6.93
CA LEU A 79 -2.08 15.20 6.43
C LEU A 79 -2.12 13.77 5.86
N GLY A 80 -2.78 12.84 6.55
CA GLY A 80 -2.97 11.47 6.07
C GLY A 80 -3.68 11.42 4.71
N PHE A 81 -4.68 12.29 4.51
CA PHE A 81 -5.33 12.44 3.20
C PHE A 81 -4.36 12.90 2.11
N TYR A 82 -3.57 13.97 2.36
CA TYR A 82 -2.57 14.45 1.40
C TYR A 82 -1.51 13.40 1.07
N LEU A 83 -1.03 12.66 2.06
CA LEU A 83 -0.08 11.56 1.84
C LEU A 83 -0.66 10.53 0.88
N ASN A 84 -1.92 10.09 1.09
CA ASN A 84 -2.60 9.17 0.19
C ASN A 84 -2.81 9.76 -1.22
N MET A 85 -3.11 11.06 -1.34
CA MET A 85 -3.29 11.71 -2.63
C MET A 85 -1.97 11.87 -3.42
N ALA A 86 -0.83 11.97 -2.74
CA ALA A 86 0.46 12.23 -3.38
C ALA A 86 0.83 11.15 -4.42
N GLN A 87 0.37 9.92 -4.27
CA GLN A 87 0.65 8.85 -5.24
C GLN A 87 0.02 9.11 -6.63
N PHE A 88 -1.07 9.88 -6.70
CA PHE A 88 -1.71 10.23 -7.97
C PHE A 88 -0.84 11.17 -8.82
N LEU A 89 0.15 11.84 -8.22
CA LEU A 89 1.12 12.64 -8.97
C LEU A 89 1.99 11.79 -9.91
N TYR A 90 2.08 10.48 -9.67
CA TYR A 90 2.78 9.54 -10.56
C TYR A 90 1.88 8.98 -11.67
N PHE A 91 0.58 9.26 -11.67
CA PHE A 91 -0.34 8.72 -12.69
C PHE A 91 -0.03 9.19 -14.11
N PRO A 92 0.42 10.42 -14.38
CA PRO A 92 0.87 10.80 -15.73
C PRO A 92 1.97 9.86 -16.27
N PHE A 93 2.90 9.45 -15.40
CA PHE A 93 3.95 8.48 -15.75
C PHE A 93 3.38 7.07 -15.95
N LEU A 94 2.43 6.63 -15.12
CA LEU A 94 1.75 5.34 -15.31
C LEU A 94 0.90 5.30 -16.58
N ILE A 95 0.22 6.39 -16.93
CA ILE A 95 -0.54 6.52 -18.18
C ILE A 95 0.41 6.47 -19.38
N TRP A 96 1.57 7.14 -19.30
CA TRP A 96 2.59 6.99 -20.34
C TRP A 96 3.05 5.53 -20.47
N ALA A 97 3.33 4.85 -19.36
CA ALA A 97 3.74 3.45 -19.37
C ALA A 97 2.65 2.54 -19.94
N LEU A 98 1.38 2.77 -19.58
CA LEU A 98 0.23 2.04 -20.12
C LEU A 98 0.20 2.05 -21.66
N TYR A 99 0.48 3.19 -22.30
CA TYR A 99 0.42 3.32 -23.77
C TYR A 99 1.73 2.99 -24.49
N LYS A 100 2.89 3.26 -23.86
CA LYS A 100 4.20 3.13 -24.52
C LYS A 100 4.98 1.90 -24.10
N SER A 101 4.70 1.35 -22.92
CA SER A 101 5.40 0.21 -22.36
C SER A 101 4.50 -0.58 -21.38
N PRO A 102 3.39 -1.16 -21.87
CA PRO A 102 2.35 -1.74 -21.02
C PRO A 102 2.89 -2.86 -20.10
N GLU A 103 3.87 -3.63 -20.55
CA GLU A 103 4.53 -4.68 -19.77
C GLU A 103 5.25 -4.13 -18.52
N HIS A 104 5.76 -2.89 -18.58
CA HIS A 104 6.48 -2.26 -17.48
C HIS A 104 5.54 -1.51 -16.52
N MET A 105 4.27 -1.29 -16.90
CA MET A 105 3.33 -0.53 -16.07
C MET A 105 3.19 -1.15 -14.68
N ILE A 106 3.00 -2.47 -14.59
CA ILE A 106 2.84 -3.17 -13.31
C ILE A 106 4.09 -3.06 -12.43
N TRP A 107 5.26 -3.09 -13.05
CA TRP A 107 6.53 -2.95 -12.35
C TRP A 107 6.68 -1.56 -11.73
N PHE A 108 6.44 -0.52 -12.52
CA PHE A 108 6.46 0.85 -12.03
C PHE A 108 5.38 1.09 -10.97
N PHE A 109 4.20 0.52 -11.17
CA PHE A 109 3.10 0.66 -10.23
C PHE A 109 3.41 0.02 -8.87
N ALA A 110 4.05 -1.14 -8.86
CA ALA A 110 4.52 -1.79 -7.64
C ALA A 110 5.62 -0.97 -6.93
N ILE A 111 6.57 -0.38 -7.67
CA ILE A 111 7.59 0.52 -7.09
C ILE A 111 6.95 1.75 -6.45
N ILE A 112 6.04 2.44 -7.16
CA ILE A 112 5.34 3.62 -6.65
C ILE A 112 4.56 3.26 -5.38
N THR A 113 3.88 2.12 -5.37
CA THR A 113 3.12 1.65 -4.20
C THR A 113 4.05 1.40 -3.01
N GLY A 114 5.18 0.70 -3.19
CA GLY A 114 6.15 0.47 -2.13
C GLY A 114 6.75 1.77 -1.59
N ALA A 115 7.14 2.69 -2.47
CA ALA A 115 7.71 3.99 -2.10
C ALA A 115 6.70 4.88 -1.35
N HIS A 116 5.43 4.85 -1.77
CA HIS A 116 4.34 5.60 -1.15
C HIS A 116 4.14 5.23 0.33
N LEU A 117 4.55 4.03 0.75
CA LEU A 117 4.44 3.60 2.15
C LEU A 117 5.49 4.26 3.08
N PHE A 118 6.57 4.84 2.54
CA PHE A 118 7.67 5.39 3.34
C PHE A 118 7.25 6.52 4.31
N PRO A 119 6.48 7.55 3.90
CA PRO A 119 6.08 8.64 4.80
C PRO A 119 5.25 8.18 6.00
N PHE A 120 4.63 6.99 5.91
CA PHE A 120 3.82 6.46 7.00
C PHE A 120 4.63 6.01 8.21
N GLY A 121 5.94 5.79 8.07
CA GLY A 121 6.82 5.53 9.21
C GLY A 121 6.95 6.75 10.12
N TRP A 122 7.07 7.94 9.52
CA TRP A 122 6.88 9.18 10.25
C TRP A 122 5.41 9.30 10.70
N PHE A 123 4.41 9.23 9.81
CA PHE A 123 3.01 9.49 10.16
C PHE A 123 2.52 8.70 11.39
N TYR A 124 2.75 7.38 11.43
CA TYR A 124 2.35 6.50 12.53
C TYR A 124 3.44 6.26 13.58
N LYS A 125 4.60 6.92 13.47
CA LYS A 125 5.78 6.67 14.33
C LYS A 125 6.11 5.17 14.40
N ALA A 126 6.14 4.51 13.25
CA ALA A 126 6.24 3.05 13.13
C ALA A 126 7.39 2.67 12.19
N ARG A 127 8.53 2.26 12.77
CA ARG A 127 9.77 1.96 12.03
C ARG A 127 9.64 0.87 10.97
N ALA A 128 8.62 0.02 11.07
CA ALA A 128 8.36 -1.02 10.08
C ALA A 128 8.13 -0.44 8.68
N TYR A 129 7.49 0.73 8.56
CA TYR A 129 7.36 1.42 7.28
C TYR A 129 8.71 1.92 6.76
N ASP A 130 9.52 2.56 7.61
CA ASP A 130 10.83 3.11 7.25
C ASP A 130 11.77 2.02 6.70
N MET A 131 11.64 0.78 7.20
CA MET A 131 12.42 -0.37 6.75
C MET A 131 11.80 -1.08 5.55
N MET A 132 10.49 -1.36 5.57
CA MET A 132 9.85 -2.18 4.54
C MET A 132 9.65 -1.43 3.23
N ALA A 133 9.42 -0.13 3.23
CA ALA A 133 9.25 0.63 2.00
C ALA A 133 10.49 0.55 1.07
N PRO A 134 11.73 0.83 1.53
CA PRO A 134 12.92 0.66 0.69
C PRO A 134 13.18 -0.81 0.34
N ILE A 135 12.87 -1.78 1.22
CA ILE A 135 12.97 -3.21 0.89
C ILE A 135 12.02 -3.56 -0.27
N MET A 136 10.76 -3.11 -0.21
CA MET A 136 9.77 -3.34 -1.27
C MET A 136 10.26 -2.74 -2.59
N VAL A 137 10.70 -1.49 -2.58
CA VAL A 137 11.25 -0.82 -3.77
C VAL A 137 12.44 -1.59 -4.33
N GLY A 138 13.43 -1.97 -3.50
CA GLY A 138 14.63 -2.65 -3.95
C GLY A 138 14.34 -4.04 -4.52
N VAL A 139 13.57 -4.85 -3.80
CA VAL A 139 13.23 -6.22 -4.21
C VAL A 139 12.39 -6.23 -5.50
N ILE A 140 11.39 -5.35 -5.61
CA ILE A 140 10.59 -5.21 -6.84
C ILE A 140 11.43 -4.68 -7.99
N THR A 141 12.34 -3.73 -7.76
CA THR A 141 13.26 -3.22 -8.79
C THR A 141 14.15 -4.33 -9.34
N VAL A 142 14.83 -5.09 -8.47
CA VAL A 142 15.73 -6.19 -8.88
C VAL A 142 14.96 -7.29 -9.61
N THR A 143 13.78 -7.64 -9.12
CA THR A 143 12.95 -8.69 -9.74
C THR A 143 12.44 -8.25 -11.11
N GLY A 144 11.88 -7.04 -11.20
CA GLY A 144 11.30 -6.52 -12.43
C GLY A 144 12.32 -6.24 -13.53
N TRP A 145 13.58 -5.95 -13.17
CA TRP A 145 14.64 -5.67 -14.14
C TRP A 145 14.88 -6.82 -15.14
N ASN A 146 14.69 -8.07 -14.71
CA ASN A 146 14.97 -9.26 -15.52
C ASN A 146 13.72 -10.12 -15.78
N ILE A 147 12.53 -9.60 -15.46
CA ILE A 147 11.32 -10.41 -15.52
C ILE A 147 10.80 -10.48 -16.96
N HIS A 148 10.47 -11.70 -17.40
CA HIS A 148 9.77 -11.90 -18.66
C HIS A 148 8.28 -11.60 -18.51
N GLU A 149 7.64 -11.13 -19.58
CA GLU A 149 6.22 -10.77 -19.64
C GLU A 149 5.28 -11.84 -19.06
N LYS A 150 5.53 -13.11 -19.41
CA LYS A 150 4.74 -14.26 -18.91
C LYS A 150 4.75 -14.41 -17.38
N ASN A 151 5.71 -13.79 -16.70
CA ASN A 151 5.94 -13.90 -15.27
C ASN A 151 5.57 -12.62 -14.50
N LEU A 152 4.99 -11.60 -15.14
CA LEU A 152 4.67 -10.31 -14.49
C LEU A 152 3.78 -10.44 -13.24
N TRP A 153 2.96 -11.50 -13.15
CA TRP A 153 2.16 -11.84 -11.97
C TRP A 153 2.99 -12.06 -10.69
N ILE A 154 4.28 -12.37 -10.82
CA ILE A 154 5.20 -12.50 -9.67
C ILE A 154 5.32 -11.15 -8.95
N LEU A 155 5.39 -10.04 -9.68
CA LEU A 155 5.53 -8.70 -9.07
C LEU A 155 4.31 -8.35 -8.21
N SER A 156 3.10 -8.62 -8.71
CA SER A 156 1.87 -8.37 -7.96
C SER A 156 1.73 -9.31 -6.75
N THR A 157 2.12 -10.58 -6.90
CA THR A 157 2.12 -11.55 -5.80
C THR A 157 3.10 -11.13 -4.71
N MET A 158 4.32 -10.75 -5.09
CA MET A 158 5.35 -10.27 -4.18
C MET A 158 4.87 -9.02 -3.43
N MET A 159 4.23 -8.08 -4.11
CA MET A 159 3.67 -6.90 -3.46
C MET A 159 2.62 -7.28 -2.41
N ALA A 160 1.68 -8.18 -2.73
CA ALA A 160 0.68 -8.67 -1.79
C ALA A 160 1.33 -9.30 -0.54
N VAL A 161 2.33 -10.16 -0.72
CA VAL A 161 3.06 -10.84 0.36
C VAL A 161 3.85 -9.84 1.21
N LEU A 162 4.60 -8.94 0.58
CA LEU A 162 5.41 -7.92 1.28
C LEU A 162 4.53 -6.99 2.11
N ILE A 163 3.33 -6.62 1.62
CA ILE A 163 2.35 -5.86 2.39
C ILE A 163 1.88 -6.66 3.61
N LEU A 164 1.61 -7.96 3.49
CA LEU A 164 1.21 -8.80 4.63
C LEU A 164 2.33 -8.93 5.67
N VAL A 165 3.59 -9.03 5.23
CA VAL A 165 4.75 -9.00 6.13
C VAL A 165 4.82 -7.67 6.88
N LEU A 166 4.62 -6.54 6.19
CA LEU A 166 4.52 -5.22 6.81
C LEU A 166 3.36 -5.16 7.82
N VAL A 167 2.18 -5.68 7.47
CA VAL A 167 1.02 -5.75 8.39
C VAL A 167 1.38 -6.51 9.66
N ALA A 168 2.08 -7.65 9.56
CA ALA A 168 2.50 -8.42 10.73
C ALA A 168 3.44 -7.62 11.65
N PHE A 169 4.40 -6.88 11.08
CA PHE A 169 5.28 -6.00 11.86
C PHE A 169 4.53 -4.82 12.50
N LEU A 170 3.61 -4.20 11.76
CA LEU A 170 2.81 -3.08 12.26
C LEU A 170 1.82 -3.50 13.33
N TYR A 171 1.29 -4.73 13.26
CA TYR A 171 0.43 -5.26 14.31
C TYR A 171 1.20 -5.44 15.61
N ARG A 172 2.43 -5.97 15.53
CA ARG A 172 3.33 -6.07 16.70
C ARG A 172 3.69 -4.69 17.26
N ASP A 173 3.95 -3.71 16.41
CA ASP A 173 4.22 -2.32 16.82
C ASP A 173 2.99 -1.69 17.49
N TYR A 174 1.80 -1.89 16.92
CA TYR A 174 0.53 -1.44 17.51
C TYR A 174 0.34 -2.01 18.92
N LEU A 175 0.51 -3.32 19.10
CA LEU A 175 0.36 -3.97 20.42
C LEU A 175 1.32 -3.40 21.48
N LYS A 176 2.51 -2.93 21.09
CA LYS A 176 3.47 -2.29 22.00
C LYS A 176 3.05 -0.87 22.41
N LYS A 177 2.23 -0.20 21.60
CA LYS A 177 1.79 1.18 21.81
C LYS A 177 0.44 1.27 22.53
N VAL A 178 -0.37 0.20 22.50
CA VAL A 178 -1.60 0.13 23.28
C VAL A 178 -1.26 0.19 24.77
N PRO A 179 -1.82 1.14 25.54
CA PRO A 179 -1.64 1.18 26.98
C PRO A 179 -2.13 -0.15 27.58
N LYS A 180 -1.29 -0.80 28.39
CA LYS A 180 -1.76 -1.93 29.20
C LYS A 180 -2.74 -1.37 30.21
N SER A 181 -3.99 -1.85 30.22
CA SER A 181 -4.90 -1.60 31.33
C SER A 181 -4.26 -2.18 32.59
N VAL A 182 -3.89 -1.31 33.53
CA VAL A 182 -3.51 -1.69 34.91
C VAL A 182 -4.75 -2.18 35.63
#